data_AF-A0A4U8Z5W9-F1
#
_entry.id   AF-A0A4U8Z5W9-F1
#
_cell.length_a   1.000
_cell.length_b   1.000
_cell.length_c   1.000
_cell.angle_alpha   90.00
_cell.angle_beta   90.00
_cell.angle_gamma   90.00
#
_symmetry.space_group_name_H-M   'P 1'
#
loop_
_entity.id
_entity.type
_entity.pdbx_description
1 polymer ?
#
loop_
_entity_poly.entity_id
_entity_poly.type
_entity_poly.pdbx_seq_one_letter_code
_entity_poly.pdbx_strand_id
1 'polypeptide(L)'
;MVVIEGTIIEHRPPRAKGPYRVLIEDETGDVLLVFFLANHQWIEKSLPVGARRWVSGKLELWDGHRQMVHPDRILDAEGLAKLAPVEPIYPLTEGLSSRLLSKAIEGALARLPALPEWRPRSRPALFHRGPAPRASPADAGRNRARGASAQTPRL
;
A
#
# COMPACT_ATOMS: atom_id res chain seq x y z
N MET A 1 7.07 -4.41 -6.98
CA MET A 1 6.37 -3.34 -7.70
C MET A 1 7.34 -2.20 -7.88
N VAL A 2 7.39 -1.61 -9.07
CA VAL A 2 8.20 -0.42 -9.40
C VAL A 2 7.29 0.64 -10.00
N VAL A 3 7.67 1.91 -9.89
CA VAL A 3 7.01 3.03 -10.56
C VAL A 3 8.01 3.58 -11.57
N ILE A 4 7.59 3.69 -12.83
CA ILE A 4 8.37 4.28 -13.90
C ILE A 4 7.69 5.55 -14.38
N GLU A 5 8.50 6.53 -14.74
CA GLU A 5 8.05 7.74 -15.42
C GLU A 5 8.50 7.66 -16.87
N GLY A 6 7.59 7.89 -17.80
CA GLY A 6 7.95 7.91 -19.22
C GLY A 6 6.90 8.58 -20.09
N THR A 7 7.26 8.73 -21.36
CA THR A 7 6.40 9.32 -22.39
C THR A 7 5.77 8.22 -23.21
N ILE A 8 4.46 8.33 -23.48
CA ILE A 8 3.76 7.37 -24.33
C ILE A 8 4.10 7.63 -25.79
N ILE A 9 4.69 6.65 -26.46
CA ILE A 9 5.16 6.80 -27.84
C ILE A 9 4.11 6.34 -28.84
N GLU A 10 3.57 5.14 -28.66
CA GLU A 10 2.59 4.59 -29.58
C GLU A 10 1.72 3.50 -28.95
N HIS A 11 0.56 3.29 -29.57
CA HIS A 11 -0.35 2.20 -29.26
C HIS A 11 -0.22 1.13 -30.34
N ARG A 12 -0.05 -0.11 -29.89
CA ARG A 12 0.05 -1.30 -30.74
C ARG A 12 -1.17 -2.20 -30.47
N PRO A 13 -2.34 -1.89 -31.07
CA PRO A 13 -3.52 -2.73 -30.94
C PRO A 13 -3.27 -4.12 -31.56
N PRO A 14 -3.92 -5.17 -31.04
CA PRO A 14 -3.75 -6.51 -31.59
C PRO A 14 -4.43 -6.61 -32.96
N ARG A 15 -3.75 -7.21 -33.95
CA ARG A 15 -4.33 -7.46 -35.29
C ARG A 15 -5.39 -8.57 -35.30
N ALA A 16 -5.38 -9.43 -34.28
CA ALA A 16 -6.30 -10.54 -34.09
C ALA A 16 -6.59 -10.69 -32.58
N LYS A 17 -7.00 -11.87 -32.13
CA LYS A 17 -7.17 -12.13 -30.69
C LYS A 17 -5.79 -12.07 -30.00
N GLY A 18 -5.57 -11.07 -29.14
CA GLY A 18 -4.29 -10.87 -28.49
C GLY A 18 -4.27 -9.68 -27.52
N PRO A 19 -3.15 -9.45 -26.83
CA PRO A 19 -3.02 -8.33 -25.90
C PRO A 19 -2.84 -6.99 -26.63
N TYR A 20 -3.39 -5.94 -26.03
CA TYR A 20 -3.10 -4.56 -26.41
C TYR A 20 -1.77 -4.14 -25.80
N ARG A 21 -0.89 -3.54 -26.60
CA ARG A 21 0.41 -3.09 -26.13
C ARG A 21 0.56 -1.59 -26.29
N VAL A 22 1.21 -0.93 -25.33
CA VAL A 22 1.55 0.49 -25.40
C VAL A 22 3.05 0.63 -25.15
N LEU A 23 3.74 1.35 -26.02
CA LEU A 23 5.15 1.66 -25.85
C LEU A 23 5.30 2.91 -24.98
N ILE A 24 6.04 2.77 -23.88
CA ILE A 24 6.46 3.89 -23.04
C ILE A 24 8.00 3.97 -23.07
N GLU A 25 8.53 5.17 -23.20
CA GLU A 25 9.97 5.42 -23.25
C GLU A 25 10.38 6.41 -22.15
N ASP A 26 11.49 6.10 -21.50
CA ASP A 26 12.17 6.96 -20.52
C ASP A 26 13.60 7.27 -20.99
N GLU A 27 14.38 7.99 -20.18
CA GLU A 27 15.76 8.36 -20.53
C GLU A 27 16.72 7.15 -20.65
N THR A 28 16.35 6.00 -20.08
CA THR A 28 17.18 4.79 -20.00
C THR A 28 16.75 3.72 -21.03
N GLY A 29 15.56 3.84 -21.60
CA GLY A 29 15.09 3.01 -22.70
C GLY A 29 13.58 2.83 -22.71
N ASP A 30 13.13 1.69 -23.23
CA ASP A 30 11.74 1.41 -23.51
C ASP A 30 11.15 0.28 -22.65
N VAL A 31 9.84 0.40 -22.39
CA VAL A 31 9.03 -0.62 -21.72
C VAL A 31 7.72 -0.81 -22.47
N LEU A 32 7.26 -2.05 -22.59
CA LEU A 32 5.96 -2.39 -23.15
C LEU A 32 4.92 -2.58 -22.04
N LEU A 33 3.90 -1.73 -22.02
CA LEU A 33 2.72 -1.96 -21.18
C LEU A 33 1.80 -2.95 -21.91
N VAL A 34 1.43 -4.03 -21.24
CA VAL A 34 0.66 -5.12 -21.85
C VAL A 34 -0.68 -5.29 -21.13
N PHE A 35 -1.77 -5.20 -21.88
CA PHE A 35 -3.13 -5.33 -21.37
C PHE A 35 -3.86 -6.50 -22.06
N PHE A 36 -4.31 -7.48 -21.29
CA PHE A 36 -5.20 -8.53 -21.78
C PHE A 36 -6.66 -8.16 -21.54
N LEU A 37 -7.56 -8.50 -22.47
CA LEU A 37 -9.03 -8.31 -22.35
C LEU A 37 -9.48 -6.88 -21.96
N ALA A 38 -8.67 -5.87 -22.27
CA ALA A 38 -8.93 -4.50 -21.81
C ALA A 38 -9.77 -3.69 -22.79
N ASN A 39 -10.49 -2.70 -22.25
CA ASN A 39 -11.23 -1.74 -23.07
C ASN A 39 -10.24 -0.78 -23.76
N HIS A 40 -10.04 -0.96 -25.07
CA HIS A 40 -9.08 -0.16 -25.86
C HIS A 40 -9.37 1.35 -25.78
N GLN A 41 -10.65 1.76 -25.79
CA GLN A 41 -11.00 3.18 -25.70
C GLN A 41 -10.56 3.81 -24.36
N TRP A 42 -10.57 3.04 -23.27
CA TRP A 42 -10.08 3.51 -21.99
C TRP A 42 -8.56 3.63 -21.98
N ILE A 43 -7.85 2.69 -22.59
CA ILE A 43 -6.39 2.74 -22.74
C ILE A 43 -5.98 3.99 -23.53
N GLU A 44 -6.60 4.23 -24.69
CA GLU A 44 -6.29 5.38 -25.55
C GLU A 44 -6.55 6.72 -24.84
N LYS A 45 -7.63 6.81 -24.06
CA LYS A 45 -7.94 8.00 -23.26
C LYS A 45 -6.98 8.22 -22.08
N SER A 46 -6.58 7.14 -21.40
CA SER A 46 -5.70 7.23 -20.22
C SER A 46 -4.24 7.43 -20.59
N LEU A 47 -3.80 6.87 -21.71
CA LEU A 47 -2.44 6.90 -22.23
C LEU A 47 -2.37 7.65 -23.58
N PRO A 48 -2.71 8.94 -23.66
CA PRO A 48 -2.57 9.68 -24.92
C PRO A 48 -1.11 9.74 -25.37
N VAL A 49 -0.88 9.57 -26.67
CA VAL A 49 0.45 9.64 -27.29
C VAL A 49 1.08 11.01 -27.03
N GLY A 50 2.37 11.03 -26.72
CA GLY A 50 3.16 12.22 -26.38
C GLY A 50 3.00 12.69 -24.94
N ALA A 51 2.10 12.09 -24.15
CA ALA A 51 1.91 12.49 -22.77
C ALA A 51 2.86 11.76 -21.81
N ARG A 52 3.33 12.48 -20.80
CA ARG A 52 4.08 11.91 -19.66
C ARG A 52 3.12 11.22 -18.70
N ARG A 53 3.48 10.01 -18.27
CA ARG A 53 2.70 9.18 -17.36
C ARG A 53 3.61 8.49 -16.35
N TRP A 54 3.11 8.35 -15.13
CA TRP A 54 3.70 7.53 -14.08
C TRP A 54 2.94 6.22 -14.00
N VAL A 55 3.64 5.13 -14.25
CA VAL A 55 3.04 3.81 -14.36
C VAL A 55 3.66 2.90 -13.30
N SER A 56 2.83 2.30 -12.47
CA SER A 56 3.27 1.37 -11.44
C SER A 56 2.92 -0.05 -11.80
N GLY A 57 3.84 -0.98 -11.55
CA GLY A 57 3.55 -2.40 -11.75
C GLY A 57 4.76 -3.30 -11.54
N LYS A 58 4.62 -4.54 -11.99
CA LYS A 58 5.73 -5.50 -12.03
C LYS A 58 6.43 -5.40 -13.37
N LEU A 59 7.70 -5.00 -13.34
CA LEU A 59 8.55 -4.99 -14.52
C LEU A 59 9.18 -6.37 -14.70
N GLU A 60 8.98 -6.96 -15.88
CA GLU A 60 9.50 -8.28 -16.25
C GLU A 60 10.28 -8.17 -17.55
N LEU A 61 11.30 -9.01 -17.73
CA LEU A 61 12.01 -9.15 -18.99
C LEU A 61 11.48 -10.42 -19.69
N TRP A 62 10.88 -10.24 -20.86
CA TRP A 62 10.30 -11.33 -21.64
C TRP A 62 10.62 -11.14 -23.11
N ASP A 63 11.12 -12.20 -23.76
CA ASP A 63 11.47 -12.19 -25.19
C ASP A 63 12.41 -11.02 -25.59
N GLY A 64 13.37 -10.70 -24.72
CA GLY A 64 14.30 -9.58 -24.91
C GLY A 64 13.73 -8.19 -24.66
N HIS A 65 12.43 -8.06 -24.34
CA HIS A 65 11.77 -6.80 -24.07
C HIS A 65 11.43 -6.64 -22.59
N ARG A 66 11.60 -5.41 -22.07
CA ARG A 66 11.06 -5.04 -20.76
C ARG A 66 9.57 -4.81 -20.91
N GLN A 67 8.76 -5.50 -20.11
CA GLN A 67 7.31 -5.38 -20.17
C GLN A 67 6.68 -5.29 -18.78
N MET A 68 5.55 -4.60 -18.71
CA MET A 68 4.71 -4.50 -17.53
C MET A 68 3.31 -5.01 -17.88
N VAL A 69 3.01 -6.22 -17.46
CA VAL A 69 1.70 -6.86 -17.67
C VAL A 69 0.72 -6.34 -16.63
N HIS A 70 -0.42 -5.83 -17.09
CA HIS A 70 -1.45 -5.23 -16.24
C HIS A 70 -0.89 -4.26 -15.19
N PRO A 71 -0.45 -3.06 -15.62
CA PRO A 71 -0.03 -2.03 -14.69
C PRO A 71 -1.08 -1.80 -13.60
N ASP A 72 -0.62 -1.70 -12.36
CA ASP A 72 -1.47 -1.51 -11.18
C ASP A 72 -2.12 -0.12 -11.21
N ARG A 73 -1.35 0.91 -11.61
CA ARG A 73 -1.81 2.29 -11.75
C ARG A 73 -1.15 3.01 -12.90
N ILE A 74 -1.90 3.93 -13.48
CA ILE A 74 -1.47 4.88 -14.50
C ILE A 74 -1.91 6.25 -14.00
N LEU A 75 -0.94 7.14 -13.76
CA LEU A 75 -1.15 8.46 -13.19
C LEU A 75 -0.58 9.54 -14.11
N ASP A 76 -1.19 10.71 -14.04
CA ASP A 76 -0.62 11.97 -14.51
C ASP A 76 0.12 12.69 -13.36
N ALA A 77 0.69 13.85 -13.66
CA ALA A 77 1.49 14.60 -12.68
C ALA A 77 0.66 15.00 -11.45
N GLU A 78 -0.61 15.37 -11.65
CA GLU A 78 -1.53 15.70 -10.56
C GLU A 78 -1.89 14.48 -9.71
N GLY A 79 -2.15 13.34 -10.36
CA GLY A 79 -2.44 12.08 -9.69
C GLY A 79 -1.27 11.59 -8.85
N LEU A 80 -0.04 11.76 -9.34
CA LEU A 80 1.17 11.45 -8.60
C LEU A 80 1.32 12.36 -7.37
N ALA A 81 1.09 13.66 -7.51
CA ALA A 81 1.21 14.61 -6.40
C ALA A 81 0.20 14.34 -5.27
N LYS A 82 -0.96 13.76 -5.60
CA LYS A 82 -2.00 13.35 -4.64
C LYS A 82 -1.75 11.96 -4.05
N LEU A 83 -0.77 11.22 -4.55
CA LEU A 83 -0.48 9.86 -4.11
C LEU A 83 0.15 9.88 -2.71
N ALA A 84 -0.39 9.08 -1.80
CA ALA A 84 0.21 8.89 -0.49
C ALA A 84 1.59 8.22 -0.64
N PRO A 85 2.60 8.62 0.16
CA PRO A 85 3.95 8.05 0.08
C PRO A 85 3.98 6.57 0.50
N VAL A 86 2.98 6.12 1.25
CA VAL A 86 2.83 4.73 1.69
C VAL A 86 1.43 4.25 1.34
N GLU A 87 1.36 3.10 0.66
CA GLU A 87 0.09 2.44 0.34
C GLU A 87 -0.15 1.28 1.31
N PRO A 88 -1.19 1.35 2.16
CA PRO A 88 -1.50 0.25 3.07
C PRO A 88 -2.13 -0.91 2.30
N ILE A 89 -1.65 -2.12 2.55
CA ILE A 89 -2.23 -3.36 2.03
C ILE A 89 -2.98 -4.04 3.18
N TYR A 90 -4.30 -4.04 3.11
CA TYR A 90 -5.16 -4.70 4.08
C TYR A 90 -5.68 -6.03 3.53
N PRO A 91 -5.73 -7.11 4.34
CA PRO A 91 -6.41 -8.34 3.95
C PRO A 91 -7.87 -8.06 3.58
N LEU A 92 -8.30 -8.59 2.44
CA LEU A 92 -9.65 -8.38 1.92
C LEU A 92 -10.49 -9.64 2.12
N THR A 93 -11.78 -9.45 2.37
CA THR A 93 -12.79 -10.52 2.34
C THR A 93 -13.49 -10.53 0.99
N GLU A 94 -14.17 -11.63 0.66
CA GLU A 94 -14.94 -11.74 -0.58
C GLU A 94 -15.94 -10.58 -0.74
N GLY A 95 -16.02 -10.02 -1.96
CA GLY A 95 -16.88 -8.88 -2.27
C GLY A 95 -16.31 -7.50 -1.87
N LEU A 96 -15.20 -7.43 -1.13
CA LEU A 96 -14.52 -6.17 -0.81
C LEU A 96 -13.32 -5.93 -1.73
N SER A 97 -13.31 -4.76 -2.38
CA SER A 97 -12.14 -4.28 -3.12
C SER A 97 -11.27 -3.38 -2.23
N SER A 98 -9.96 -3.41 -2.45
CA SER A 98 -9.01 -2.51 -1.78
C SER A 98 -9.45 -1.05 -1.88
N ARG A 99 -9.88 -0.61 -3.07
CA ARG A 99 -10.33 0.77 -3.32
C ARG A 99 -11.57 1.16 -2.50
N LEU A 100 -12.52 0.26 -2.33
CA LEU A 100 -13.71 0.52 -1.51
C LEU A 100 -13.32 0.63 -0.03
N LEU A 101 -12.47 -0.28 0.45
CA LEU A 101 -11.99 -0.27 1.83
C LEU A 101 -11.21 1.01 2.15
N SER A 102 -10.28 1.42 1.28
CA SER A 102 -9.52 2.67 1.45
C SER A 102 -10.44 3.88 1.60
N LYS A 103 -11.46 4.01 0.73
CA LYS A 103 -12.45 5.11 0.83
C LYS A 103 -13.23 5.09 2.14
N ALA A 104 -13.62 3.89 2.61
CA ALA A 104 -14.34 3.77 3.88
C ALA A 104 -13.46 4.18 5.07
N ILE A 105 -12.18 3.79 5.06
CA ILE A 105 -11.19 4.17 6.08
C ILE A 105 -10.97 5.68 6.07
N GLU A 106 -10.72 6.29 4.90
CA GLU A 106 -10.56 7.74 4.78
C GLU A 106 -11.79 8.50 5.32
N GLY A 107 -12.99 8.06 4.96
CA GLY A 107 -14.24 8.63 5.46
C GLY A 107 -14.43 8.48 6.97
N ALA A 108 -13.96 7.37 7.56
CA ALA A 108 -14.00 7.15 9.01
C ALA A 108 -12.96 8.02 9.75
N LEU A 109 -11.74 8.10 9.23
CA LEU A 109 -10.66 8.93 9.77
C LEU A 109 -11.04 10.41 9.79
N ALA A 110 -11.73 10.89 8.75
CA ALA A 110 -12.21 12.28 8.68
C ALA A 110 -13.27 12.62 9.76
N ARG A 111 -13.92 11.61 10.37
CA ARG A 111 -14.96 11.78 11.39
C ARG A 111 -14.46 11.55 12.81
N LEU A 112 -13.21 11.12 12.97
CA LEU A 112 -12.63 10.88 14.30
C LEU A 112 -12.46 12.21 15.04
N PRO A 113 -12.93 12.32 16.30
CA PRO A 113 -12.60 13.45 17.14
C PRO A 113 -11.10 13.45 17.48
N ALA A 114 -10.57 14.59 17.94
CA ALA A 114 -9.23 14.64 18.49
C ALA A 114 -9.16 13.71 19.71
N LEU A 115 -8.49 12.56 19.54
CA LEU A 115 -8.35 11.57 20.60
C LEU A 115 -7.40 12.12 21.67
N PRO A 116 -7.78 12.08 22.96
CA PRO A 116 -6.88 12.49 24.02
C PRO A 116 -5.64 11.59 24.02
N GLU A 117 -4.49 12.17 24.38
CA GLU A 117 -3.28 11.38 24.54
C GLU A 117 -3.50 10.32 25.63
N TRP A 118 -3.40 9.05 25.23
CA TRP A 118 -3.62 7.92 26.14
C TRP A 118 -2.39 7.63 27.01
N ARG A 119 -1.21 8.11 26.61
CA ARG A 119 0.02 7.98 27.39
C ARG A 119 0.15 9.06 28.45
N PRO A 120 0.55 8.72 29.68
CA PRO A 120 0.90 9.71 30.70
C PRO A 120 2.12 10.53 30.25
N ARG A 121 2.05 11.87 30.41
CA ARG A 121 3.14 12.81 30.06
C ARG A 121 4.48 12.52 30.75
N SER A 122 4.47 11.80 31.88
CA SER A 122 5.65 11.45 32.67
C SER A 122 6.47 10.29 32.11
N ARG A 123 5.96 9.55 31.11
CA ARG A 123 6.66 8.39 30.55
C ARG A 123 7.47 8.83 29.32
N PRO A 124 8.81 8.69 29.32
CA PRO A 124 9.62 9.00 28.15
C PRO A 124 9.22 8.10 26.96
N ALA A 125 9.30 8.66 25.75
CA ALA A 125 8.97 7.93 24.54
C ALA A 125 9.90 6.72 24.38
N LEU A 126 9.34 5.52 24.48
CA LEU A 126 10.04 4.27 24.23
C LEU A 126 10.26 4.11 22.72
N PHE A 127 11.20 4.86 22.16
CA PHE A 127 11.85 4.54 20.90
C PHE A 127 13.24 3.99 21.23
N HIS A 128 13.29 2.79 21.80
CA HIS A 128 14.55 2.07 21.97
C HIS A 128 14.93 1.38 20.64
N ARG A 129 15.93 1.92 19.94
CA ARG A 129 16.86 1.11 19.13
C ARG A 129 18.01 0.62 20.02
N GLY A 130 17.68 -0.13 21.06
CA GLY A 130 18.66 -0.70 21.99
C GLY A 130 18.09 -1.94 22.69
N PRO A 131 18.93 -2.91 23.10
CA PRO A 131 18.45 -4.12 23.74
C PRO A 131 17.73 -3.78 25.05
N ALA A 132 16.62 -4.50 25.30
CA ALA A 132 15.69 -4.21 26.38
C ALA A 132 16.41 -4.05 27.74
N PRO A 133 16.07 -3.04 28.55
CA PRO A 133 16.62 -2.93 29.90
C PRO A 133 16.18 -4.14 30.72
N ARG A 134 17.15 -4.83 31.35
CA ARG A 134 16.87 -5.90 32.31
C ARG A 134 15.96 -5.35 33.40
N ALA A 135 14.85 -6.05 33.66
CA ALA A 135 13.95 -5.72 34.76
C ALA A 135 14.73 -5.57 36.06
N SER A 136 14.59 -4.42 36.72
CA SER A 136 15.17 -4.19 38.04
C SER A 136 14.43 -5.05 39.07
N PRO A 137 15.09 -5.59 40.12
CA PRO A 137 14.48 -6.53 41.08
C PRO A 137 13.29 -5.97 41.87
N ALA A 138 13.00 -4.67 41.78
CA ALA A 138 11.98 -3.97 42.55
C ALA A 138 10.52 -4.32 42.15
N ASP A 139 10.28 -4.90 40.96
CA ASP A 139 8.93 -5.27 40.51
C ASP A 139 8.51 -6.71 40.86
N ALA A 140 9.38 -7.50 41.50
CA ALA A 140 9.07 -8.88 41.88
C ALA A 140 8.17 -9.03 43.13
N GLY A 141 7.89 -7.94 43.85
CA GLY A 141 7.24 -7.99 45.17
C GLY A 141 5.72 -7.82 45.22
N ARG A 142 5.05 -7.50 44.11
CA ARG A 142 3.67 -6.95 44.18
C ARG A 142 2.54 -7.92 43.83
N ASN A 143 2.81 -9.22 43.64
CA ASN A 143 1.79 -10.19 43.23
C ASN A 143 1.80 -11.51 44.03
N ARG A 144 1.86 -11.42 45.36
CA ARG A 144 1.50 -12.52 46.27
C ARG A 144 0.69 -11.98 47.44
N ALA A 145 -0.65 -12.06 47.33
CA ALA A 145 -1.59 -12.31 48.44
C ALA A 145 -3.03 -11.92 48.03
N ARG A 146 -3.68 -12.73 47.18
CA ARG A 146 -5.14 -12.91 47.17
C ARG A 146 -5.45 -14.34 46.78
N GLY A 147 -5.37 -15.23 47.76
CA GLY A 147 -5.74 -16.63 47.61
C GLY A 147 -5.50 -17.39 48.90
N ALA A 148 -6.58 -17.92 49.47
CA ALA A 148 -6.67 -18.84 50.62
C ALA A 148 -6.89 -18.20 52.00
N SER A 149 -8.17 -18.12 52.38
CA SER A 149 -8.60 -18.33 53.76
C SER A 149 -9.89 -19.16 53.73
N ALA A 150 -9.73 -20.47 53.88
CA ALA A 150 -10.81 -21.39 54.22
C ALA A 150 -10.58 -21.91 55.64
N GLN A 151 -11.69 -22.06 56.36
CA GLN A 151 -11.94 -22.85 57.59
C GLN A 151 -11.98 -22.10 58.95
N THR A 152 -13.23 -21.89 59.39
CA THR A 152 -13.90 -22.12 60.72
C THR A 152 -13.12 -23.00 61.74
N PRO A 153 -13.38 -23.05 63.09
CA PRO A 153 -14.68 -22.87 63.78
C PRO A 153 -14.70 -22.36 65.27
N ARG A 154 -15.90 -22.46 65.89
CA ARG A 154 -16.31 -22.48 67.33
C ARG A 154 -16.84 -21.15 67.88
N LEU A 155 -17.96 -21.07 68.61
CA LEU A 155 -18.65 -22.05 69.48
C LEU A 155 -20.03 -22.49 68.99
#